data_AF-A0A7J2ZIL2-F1
#
_entry.id   AF-A0A7J2ZIL2-F1
#
_cell.length_a   1.000
_cell.length_b   1.000
_cell.length_c   1.000
_cell.angle_alpha   90.00
_cell.angle_beta   90.00
_cell.angle_gamma   90.00
#
_symmetry.space_group_name_H-M   'P 1'
#
loop_
_entity.id
_entity.type
_entity.pdbx_description
1 polymer ?
#
loop_
_entity_poly.entity_id
_entity_poly.type
_entity_poly.pdbx_seq_one_letter_code
_entity_poly.pdbx_strand_id
1 'polypeptide(L)'
;MSEKKKIVIKRRLLEPFPETTTTPPAEGEKPEEKMEGTSPQQEQPSQSISKPLDLSIVDTAIEKFNELMSKINEIKNRDKTMQKVFHRQDFVDLRVVKKKLDELTNMKSEVLAGAGPIENLLNEAVAALESEMVRLEEQLFEKLVEIESLRDSEEKADKSIIDRLEQEADVIRENISSVNKRISDLQSKIEQLKSLPQTINELTTSDEVAELLLKDLISRFKDEARVNSAIEKVMQDESVPRQYAIIYLWKRLYKPRVS
;
A
#
# COMPACT_ATOMS: atom_id res chain seq x y z
N MET A 1 -22.41 -63.62 -9.46
CA MET A 1 -22.30 -62.37 -10.26
C MET A 1 -21.51 -61.37 -9.40
N SER A 2 -20.19 -61.46 -9.18
CA SER A 2 -19.07 -61.17 -10.12
C SER A 2 -19.31 -59.84 -10.86
N GLU A 3 -18.52 -58.76 -10.79
CA GLU A 3 -17.12 -58.45 -10.41
C GLU A 3 -17.04 -56.98 -9.90
N LYS A 4 -16.37 -56.65 -8.80
CA LYS A 4 -14.97 -56.18 -8.64
C LYS A 4 -14.44 -55.09 -9.61
N LYS A 5 -14.26 -53.89 -9.03
CA LYS A 5 -13.11 -52.94 -9.10
C LYS A 5 -12.53 -52.55 -10.46
N LYS A 6 -12.31 -51.24 -10.68
CA LYS A 6 -11.00 -50.55 -10.48
C LYS A 6 -11.00 -49.13 -11.06
N ILE A 7 -10.50 -48.19 -10.25
CA ILE A 7 -9.92 -46.92 -10.67
C ILE A 7 -8.67 -47.21 -11.51
N VAL A 8 -8.48 -46.49 -12.62
CA VAL A 8 -7.19 -46.41 -13.33
C VAL A 8 -6.94 -44.97 -13.78
N ILE A 9 -5.92 -44.35 -13.18
CA ILE A 9 -5.22 -43.17 -13.67
C ILE A 9 -4.28 -43.63 -14.80
N LYS A 10 -4.20 -42.88 -15.91
CA LYS A 10 -3.03 -42.92 -16.80
C LYS A 10 -2.66 -41.52 -17.30
N ARG A 11 -1.49 -41.05 -16.84
CA ARG A 11 -0.62 -40.08 -17.50
C ARG A 11 -0.07 -40.66 -18.82
N ARG A 12 0.14 -39.82 -19.83
CA ARG A 12 1.26 -39.84 -20.81
C ARG A 12 1.28 -38.44 -21.47
N LEU A 13 2.30 -37.60 -21.33
CA LEU A 13 3.73 -37.70 -21.68
C LEU A 13 3.97 -37.56 -23.20
N LEU A 14 4.46 -36.37 -23.55
CA LEU A 14 5.44 -35.95 -24.57
C LEU A 14 5.50 -36.56 -25.98
N GLU A 15 5.87 -35.64 -26.89
CA GLU A 15 6.79 -35.81 -28.05
C GLU A 15 6.18 -36.31 -29.39
N PRO A 16 6.89 -36.18 -30.54
CA PRO A 16 7.23 -34.93 -31.25
C PRO A 16 7.12 -35.09 -32.81
N PHE A 17 7.47 -34.04 -33.58
CA PHE A 17 8.08 -34.00 -34.95
C PHE A 17 7.48 -34.84 -36.13
N PRO A 18 7.57 -34.39 -37.41
CA PRO A 18 8.84 -34.27 -38.17
C PRO A 18 8.94 -32.99 -39.04
N GLU A 19 10.09 -32.33 -39.25
CA GLU A 19 11.29 -32.73 -40.03
C GLU A 19 10.95 -33.23 -41.45
N THR A 20 11.63 -32.90 -42.55
CA THR A 20 12.81 -32.10 -42.94
C THR A 20 12.83 -32.14 -44.49
N THR A 21 13.86 -31.52 -45.09
CA THR A 21 14.52 -31.81 -46.41
C THR A 21 14.33 -30.73 -47.49
N THR A 22 15.31 -29.82 -47.68
CA THR A 22 16.60 -29.86 -48.47
C THR A 22 16.41 -29.33 -49.92
N THR A 23 17.26 -28.56 -50.63
CA THR A 23 18.54 -27.80 -50.51
C THR A 23 18.68 -26.94 -51.84
N PRO A 24 19.83 -26.39 -52.33
CA PRO A 24 20.19 -24.95 -52.51
C PRO A 24 20.58 -24.63 -54.01
N PRO A 25 21.56 -23.78 -54.46
CA PRO A 25 22.44 -22.71 -53.89
C PRO A 25 22.69 -21.43 -54.78
N ALA A 26 23.49 -20.45 -54.31
CA ALA A 26 24.53 -19.66 -55.03
C ALA A 26 25.19 -18.63 -54.06
N GLU A 27 26.45 -18.82 -53.62
CA GLU A 27 27.71 -18.16 -54.09
C GLU A 27 27.77 -16.64 -53.84
N GLY A 28 28.80 -16.00 -53.28
CA GLY A 28 30.13 -16.30 -52.72
C GLY A 28 30.47 -15.13 -51.77
N GLU A 29 31.63 -14.88 -51.16
CA GLU A 29 33.00 -15.39 -51.13
C GLU A 29 33.61 -14.83 -49.81
N LYS A 30 34.46 -15.62 -49.15
CA LYS A 30 35.47 -15.21 -48.15
C LYS A 30 36.79 -14.91 -48.91
N PRO A 31 37.82 -14.19 -48.40
CA PRO A 31 38.56 -14.49 -47.14
C PRO A 31 39.04 -13.23 -46.35
N GLU A 32 39.27 -13.21 -45.03
CA GLU A 32 40.21 -13.88 -44.10
C GLU A 32 41.52 -13.09 -43.83
N GLU A 33 42.03 -13.22 -42.59
CA GLU A 33 43.30 -12.76 -41.96
C GLU A 33 43.38 -11.35 -41.34
N LYS A 34 44.03 -11.08 -40.18
CA LYS A 34 44.53 -11.80 -38.97
C LYS A 34 45.29 -10.74 -38.11
N MET A 35 45.36 -10.95 -36.78
CA MET A 35 46.39 -10.45 -35.82
C MET A 35 46.43 -8.91 -35.56
N GLU A 36 46.78 -8.33 -34.41
CA GLU A 36 47.29 -8.72 -33.09
C GLU A 36 47.25 -7.46 -32.17
N GLY A 37 47.08 -7.62 -30.85
CA GLY A 37 47.84 -6.87 -29.83
C GLY A 37 47.36 -5.52 -29.27
N THR A 38 47.49 -5.39 -27.92
CA THR A 38 47.52 -4.18 -27.04
C THR A 38 46.21 -3.40 -26.81
N SER A 39 45.72 -3.05 -25.61
CA SER A 39 46.15 -3.10 -24.20
C SER A 39 44.90 -2.96 -23.30
N PRO A 40 44.95 -3.37 -22.00
CA PRO A 40 43.81 -3.27 -21.09
C PRO A 40 43.50 -1.81 -20.72
N GLN A 41 42.29 -1.33 -21.05
CA GLN A 41 41.77 -0.09 -20.50
C GLN A 41 41.47 -0.32 -19.01
N GLN A 42 42.27 0.33 -18.17
CA GLN A 42 41.93 0.60 -16.77
C GLN A 42 40.55 1.26 -16.72
N GLU A 43 39.59 0.56 -16.13
CA GLU A 43 38.40 1.20 -15.57
C GLU A 43 38.88 2.16 -14.48
N GLN A 44 38.87 3.45 -14.80
CA GLN A 44 38.96 4.49 -13.77
C GLN A 44 37.76 4.30 -12.83
N PRO A 45 37.96 4.28 -11.50
CA PRO A 45 36.85 4.37 -10.58
C PRO A 45 36.21 5.73 -10.83
N SER A 46 34.98 5.70 -11.35
CA SER A 46 34.12 6.87 -11.36
C SER A 46 33.97 7.28 -9.89
N GLN A 47 34.65 8.36 -9.51
CA GLN A 47 34.34 9.08 -8.30
C GLN A 47 32.91 9.58 -8.49
N SER A 48 31.95 8.76 -8.07
CA SER A 48 30.58 9.14 -7.83
C SER A 48 30.64 10.21 -6.76
N ILE A 49 30.76 11.48 -7.18
CA ILE A 49 30.50 12.62 -6.33
C ILE A 49 29.04 12.45 -5.92
N SER A 50 28.84 11.87 -4.74
CA SER A 50 27.55 11.63 -4.13
C SER A 50 26.89 12.99 -3.96
N LYS A 51 26.05 13.34 -4.93
CA LYS A 51 25.10 14.45 -4.78
C LYS A 51 24.39 14.22 -3.45
N PRO A 52 24.27 15.25 -2.59
CA PRO A 52 23.50 15.12 -1.37
C PRO A 52 22.12 14.60 -1.74
N LEU A 53 21.72 13.50 -1.11
CA LEU A 53 20.43 12.88 -1.37
C LEU A 53 19.33 13.90 -1.02
N ASP A 54 18.47 14.18 -1.98
CA ASP A 54 17.34 15.07 -1.75
C ASP A 54 16.26 14.31 -0.95
N LEU A 55 16.32 14.43 0.37
CA LEU A 55 15.36 13.82 1.29
C LEU A 55 14.01 14.58 1.34
N SER A 56 13.82 15.66 0.55
CA SER A 56 12.54 16.37 0.47
C SER A 56 11.41 15.51 -0.12
N ILE A 57 11.77 14.47 -0.88
CA ILE A 57 10.82 13.47 -1.39
C ILE A 57 10.12 12.73 -0.24
N VAL A 58 10.80 12.52 0.89
CA VAL A 58 10.22 11.85 2.06
C VAL A 58 9.09 12.67 2.66
N ASP A 59 9.34 13.96 2.85
CA ASP A 59 8.35 14.86 3.45
C ASP A 59 7.15 15.04 2.50
N THR A 60 7.42 15.19 1.20
CA THR A 60 6.39 15.26 0.15
C THR A 60 5.52 13.99 0.12
N ALA A 61 6.13 12.80 0.23
CA ALA A 61 5.41 11.53 0.24
C ALA A 61 4.47 11.42 1.46
N ILE A 62 4.97 11.84 2.64
CA ILE A 62 4.19 11.84 3.89
C ILE A 62 3.03 12.83 3.80
N GLU A 63 3.25 14.03 3.28
CA GLU A 63 2.19 15.03 3.09
C GLU A 63 1.09 14.51 2.19
N LYS A 64 1.44 13.92 1.04
CA LYS A 64 0.47 13.34 0.09
C LYS A 64 -0.32 12.20 0.70
N PHE A 65 0.33 11.33 1.47
CA PHE A 65 -0.36 10.28 2.22
C PHE A 65 -1.37 10.86 3.22
N ASN A 66 -0.97 11.87 4.00
CA ASN A 66 -1.84 12.51 4.98
C ASN A 66 -3.03 13.22 4.32
N GLU A 67 -2.83 13.86 3.16
CA GLU A 67 -3.92 14.44 2.35
C GLU A 67 -4.95 13.37 1.94
N LEU A 68 -4.48 12.20 1.48
CA LEU A 68 -5.36 11.09 1.12
C LEU A 68 -6.17 10.58 2.32
N MET A 69 -5.51 10.40 3.47
CA MET A 69 -6.18 9.99 4.71
C MET A 69 -7.18 11.04 5.21
N SER A 70 -6.89 12.32 5.00
CA SER A 70 -7.83 13.41 5.28
C SER A 70 -9.10 13.31 4.42
N LYS A 71 -8.95 13.00 3.12
CA LYS A 71 -10.11 12.75 2.22
C LYS A 71 -10.94 11.56 2.68
N ILE A 72 -10.31 10.46 3.11
CA ILE A 72 -11.04 9.30 3.67
C ILE A 72 -11.89 9.72 4.88
N ASN A 73 -11.32 10.49 5.81
CA ASN A 73 -12.05 11.02 6.96
C ASN A 73 -13.16 11.99 6.56
N GLU A 74 -12.97 12.78 5.52
CA GLU A 74 -13.99 13.68 4.97
C GLU A 74 -15.18 12.88 4.43
N ILE A 75 -14.94 11.80 3.67
CA ILE A 75 -15.99 10.88 3.19
C ILE A 75 -16.76 10.30 4.37
N LYS A 76 -16.08 9.84 5.43
CA LYS A 76 -16.71 9.32 6.65
C LYS A 76 -17.59 10.37 7.34
N ASN A 77 -17.11 11.60 7.44
CA ASN A 77 -17.86 12.69 8.04
C ASN A 77 -19.07 13.09 7.19
N ARG A 78 -18.96 13.04 5.86
CA ARG A 78 -20.09 13.24 4.94
C ARG A 78 -21.13 12.13 5.09
N ASP A 79 -20.70 10.87 5.12
CA ASP A 79 -21.57 9.72 5.34
C ASP A 79 -22.36 9.86 6.66
N LYS A 80 -21.66 10.11 7.76
CA LYS A 80 -22.25 10.40 9.08
C LYS A 80 -23.25 11.54 9.05
N THR A 81 -22.92 12.64 8.39
CA THR A 81 -23.81 13.81 8.27
C THR A 81 -25.04 13.46 7.44
N MET A 82 -24.87 12.74 6.33
CA MET A 82 -25.95 12.27 5.49
C MET A 82 -26.90 11.34 6.26
N GLN A 83 -26.39 10.41 7.06
CA GLN A 83 -27.21 9.55 7.91
C GLN A 83 -28.04 10.36 8.91
N LYS A 84 -27.44 11.36 9.56
CA LYS A 84 -28.16 12.26 10.49
C LYS A 84 -29.26 13.04 9.79
N VAL A 85 -28.98 13.59 8.61
CA VAL A 85 -29.97 14.33 7.82
C VAL A 85 -31.09 13.41 7.37
N PHE A 86 -30.76 12.23 6.85
CA PHE A 86 -31.76 11.27 6.40
C PHE A 86 -32.67 10.82 7.53
N HIS A 87 -32.12 10.57 8.73
CA HIS A 87 -32.91 10.26 9.91
C HIS A 87 -33.85 11.41 10.30
N ARG A 88 -33.31 12.64 10.43
CA ARG A 88 -34.03 13.80 10.98
C ARG A 88 -35.07 14.41 10.04
N GLN A 89 -34.81 14.43 8.74
CA GLN A 89 -35.64 15.17 7.79
C GLN A 89 -36.70 14.27 7.14
N ASP A 90 -37.95 14.69 7.24
CA ASP A 90 -39.13 13.89 6.85
C ASP A 90 -39.31 13.82 5.35
N PHE A 91 -39.03 14.92 4.66
CA PHE A 91 -39.18 15.05 3.21
C PHE A 91 -38.04 14.41 2.41
N VAL A 92 -36.97 13.94 3.07
CA VAL A 92 -35.85 13.30 2.38
C VAL A 92 -36.25 11.89 1.95
N ASP A 93 -36.55 11.78 0.65
CA ASP A 93 -36.83 10.55 -0.08
C ASP A 93 -35.54 9.73 -0.26
N LEU A 94 -35.68 8.40 -0.25
CA LEU A 94 -34.61 7.45 -0.49
C LEU A 94 -33.94 7.64 -1.85
N ARG A 95 -34.67 8.15 -2.86
CA ARG A 95 -34.08 8.52 -4.17
C ARG A 95 -32.99 9.59 -4.04
N VAL A 96 -33.18 10.57 -3.17
CA VAL A 96 -32.20 11.63 -2.91
C VAL A 96 -30.98 11.04 -2.19
N VAL A 97 -31.22 10.15 -1.22
CA VAL A 97 -30.17 9.43 -0.49
C VAL A 97 -29.29 8.62 -1.44
N LYS A 98 -29.90 7.86 -2.36
CA LYS A 98 -29.18 7.09 -3.37
C LYS A 98 -28.25 7.96 -4.21
N LYS A 99 -28.75 9.08 -4.73
CA LYS A 99 -27.92 10.02 -5.49
C LYS A 99 -26.71 10.51 -4.68
N LYS A 100 -26.89 10.76 -3.38
CA LYS A 100 -25.79 11.15 -2.50
C LYS A 100 -24.84 10.00 -2.15
N LEU A 101 -25.31 8.77 -2.10
CA LEU A 101 -24.47 7.58 -2.00
C LEU A 101 -23.60 7.37 -3.24
N ASP A 102 -24.13 7.67 -4.43
CA ASP A 102 -23.35 7.63 -5.67
C ASP A 102 -22.22 8.68 -5.62
N GLU A 103 -22.49 9.89 -5.11
CA GLU A 103 -21.46 10.90 -4.89
C GLU A 103 -20.36 10.40 -3.93
N LEU A 104 -20.71 9.74 -2.82
CA LEU A 104 -19.72 9.14 -1.91
C LEU A 104 -18.95 8.00 -2.58
N THR A 105 -19.59 7.21 -3.43
CA THR A 105 -18.94 6.13 -4.19
C THR A 105 -17.91 6.70 -5.15
N ASN A 106 -18.24 7.79 -5.87
CA ASN A 106 -17.29 8.49 -6.74
C ASN A 106 -16.10 9.03 -5.95
N MET A 107 -16.32 9.65 -4.78
CA MET A 107 -15.22 10.09 -3.91
C MET A 107 -14.32 8.93 -3.45
N LYS A 108 -14.89 7.76 -3.12
CA LYS A 108 -14.10 6.56 -2.79
C LYS A 108 -13.27 6.11 -3.99
N SER A 109 -13.84 6.11 -5.20
CA SER A 109 -13.11 5.77 -6.43
C SER A 109 -11.96 6.73 -6.71
N GLU A 110 -12.13 8.03 -6.46
CA GLU A 110 -11.06 9.04 -6.57
C GLU A 110 -9.93 8.78 -5.56
N VAL A 111 -10.27 8.43 -4.32
CA VAL A 111 -9.29 8.04 -3.29
C VAL A 111 -8.50 6.80 -3.74
N LEU A 112 -9.19 5.77 -4.25
CA LEU A 112 -8.53 4.54 -4.73
C LEU A 112 -7.63 4.80 -5.94
N ALA A 113 -8.06 5.65 -6.87
CA ALA A 113 -7.24 6.05 -8.01
C ALA A 113 -6.00 6.87 -7.57
N GLY A 114 -6.14 7.69 -6.54
CA GLY A 114 -5.04 8.48 -5.96
C GLY A 114 -4.04 7.67 -5.13
N ALA A 115 -4.40 6.48 -4.66
CA ALA A 115 -3.55 5.66 -3.79
C ALA A 115 -2.28 5.15 -4.50
N GLY A 116 -2.40 4.67 -5.75
CA GLY A 116 -1.27 4.12 -6.51
C GLY A 116 -0.10 5.10 -6.73
N PRO A 117 -0.36 6.34 -7.21
CA PRO A 117 0.68 7.35 -7.32
C PRO A 117 1.38 7.68 -6.00
N ILE A 118 0.64 7.70 -4.88
CA ILE A 118 1.21 7.96 -3.55
C ILE A 118 2.04 6.77 -3.07
N GLU A 119 1.58 5.55 -3.34
CA GLU A 119 2.35 4.33 -3.06
C GLU A 119 3.70 4.35 -3.78
N ASN A 120 3.73 4.72 -5.06
CA ASN A 120 4.97 4.84 -5.82
C ASN A 120 5.91 5.88 -5.19
N LEU A 121 5.37 7.06 -4.84
CA LEU A 121 6.14 8.13 -4.20
C LEU A 121 6.71 7.71 -2.83
N LEU A 122 5.96 6.93 -2.05
CA LEU A 122 6.43 6.36 -0.78
C LEU A 122 7.55 5.33 -1.01
N ASN A 123 7.44 4.48 -2.04
CA ASN A 123 8.50 3.53 -2.39
C ASN A 123 9.79 4.26 -2.84
N GLU A 124 9.66 5.33 -3.62
CA GLU A 124 10.80 6.20 -3.99
C GLU A 124 11.45 6.83 -2.75
N ALA A 125 10.64 7.31 -1.80
CA ALA A 125 11.13 7.84 -0.53
C ALA A 125 11.84 6.78 0.33
N VAL A 126 11.35 5.53 0.34
CA VAL A 126 12.03 4.40 0.99
C VAL A 126 13.38 4.14 0.33
N ALA A 127 13.45 4.07 -1.00
CA ALA A 127 14.70 3.85 -1.71
C ALA A 127 15.73 4.97 -1.46
N ALA A 128 15.27 6.22 -1.35
CA ALA A 128 16.13 7.33 -0.95
C ALA A 128 16.68 7.15 0.48
N LEU A 129 15.83 6.77 1.44
CA LEU A 129 16.28 6.50 2.81
C LEU A 129 17.22 5.30 2.90
N GLU A 130 17.01 4.24 2.11
CA GLU A 130 17.91 3.08 2.03
C GLU A 130 19.29 3.49 1.49
N SER A 131 19.33 4.32 0.44
CA SER A 131 20.61 4.84 -0.07
C SER A 131 21.32 5.73 0.95
N GLU A 132 20.58 6.52 1.74
CA GLU A 132 21.14 7.31 2.83
C GLU A 132 21.65 6.41 3.96
N MET A 133 20.97 5.31 4.25
CA MET A 133 21.42 4.33 5.24
C MET A 133 22.75 3.71 4.84
N VAL A 134 22.89 3.26 3.57
CA VAL A 134 24.17 2.74 3.06
C VAL A 134 25.28 3.77 3.19
N ARG A 135 25.02 5.03 2.84
CA ARG A 135 25.99 6.13 2.98
C ARG A 135 26.43 6.32 4.44
N LEU A 136 25.50 6.23 5.40
CA LEU A 136 25.82 6.33 6.82
C LEU A 136 26.60 5.11 7.32
N GLU A 137 26.30 3.91 6.84
CA GLU A 137 27.03 2.68 7.18
C GLU A 137 28.47 2.72 6.66
N GLU A 138 28.69 3.23 5.45
CA GLU A 138 30.02 3.48 4.89
C GLU A 138 30.81 4.47 5.75
N GLN A 139 30.20 5.60 6.12
CA GLN A 139 30.84 6.57 7.02
C GLN A 139 31.16 6.00 8.39
N LEU A 140 30.27 5.17 8.96
CA LEU A 140 30.53 4.50 10.22
C LEU A 140 31.72 3.54 10.09
N PHE A 141 31.79 2.77 9.01
CA PHE A 141 32.89 1.86 8.75
C PHE A 141 34.22 2.60 8.63
N GLU A 142 34.27 3.68 7.85
CA GLU A 142 35.46 4.54 7.72
C GLU A 142 35.94 5.04 9.07
N LYS A 143 35.02 5.53 9.92
CA LYS A 143 35.34 6.02 11.26
C LYS A 143 35.88 4.93 12.18
N LEU A 144 35.32 3.73 12.12
CA LEU A 144 35.79 2.60 12.91
C LEU A 144 37.18 2.12 12.47
N VAL A 145 37.46 2.12 11.17
CA VAL A 145 38.79 1.81 10.63
C VAL A 145 39.81 2.87 11.07
N GLU A 146 39.45 4.15 11.05
CA GLU A 146 40.32 5.25 11.52
C GLU A 146 40.65 5.10 13.02
N ILE A 147 39.65 4.79 13.85
CA ILE A 147 39.85 4.52 15.29
C ILE A 147 40.82 3.36 15.50
N GLU A 148 40.63 2.24 14.80
CA GLU A 148 41.46 1.06 15.00
C GLU A 148 42.89 1.29 14.49
N SER A 149 43.06 1.97 13.34
CA SER A 149 44.38 2.35 12.83
C SER A 149 45.14 3.25 13.80
N LEU A 150 44.46 4.14 14.52
CA LEU A 150 45.09 4.97 15.55
C LEU A 150 45.46 4.14 16.79
N ARG A 151 44.66 3.15 17.17
CA ARG A 151 44.96 2.26 18.31
C ARG A 151 46.15 1.34 18.06
N ASP A 152 46.31 0.89 16.82
CA ASP A 152 47.41 0.02 16.39
C ASP A 152 48.73 0.78 16.12
N SER A 153 48.69 2.11 16.07
CA SER A 153 49.89 2.95 15.90
C SER A 153 50.85 2.80 17.08
N GLU A 154 52.14 2.57 16.79
CA GLU A 154 53.20 2.51 17.80
C GLU A 154 53.50 3.89 18.44
N GLU A 155 53.11 4.99 17.78
CA GLU A 155 53.11 6.32 18.39
C GLU A 155 51.95 6.44 19.37
N LYS A 156 52.17 7.03 20.56
CA LYS A 156 51.11 7.28 21.56
C LYS A 156 49.94 8.03 20.89
N ALA A 157 48.92 7.28 20.50
CA ALA A 157 47.73 7.84 19.91
C ALA A 157 47.13 8.88 20.86
N ASP A 158 46.82 10.07 20.34
CA ASP A 158 46.17 11.09 21.14
C ASP A 158 44.77 10.62 21.48
N LYS A 159 44.57 10.26 22.75
CA LYS A 159 43.31 9.75 23.27
C LYS A 159 42.16 10.72 22.98
N SER A 160 42.42 12.03 22.91
CA SER A 160 41.39 13.02 22.59
C SER A 160 40.84 12.90 21.16
N ILE A 161 41.66 12.44 20.20
CA ILE A 161 41.25 12.20 18.81
C ILE A 161 40.39 10.93 18.75
N ILE A 162 40.81 9.87 19.44
CA ILE A 162 40.03 8.62 19.53
C ILE A 162 38.66 8.89 20.15
N ASP A 163 38.62 9.57 21.29
CA ASP A 163 37.36 9.91 21.98
C ASP A 163 36.42 10.75 21.08
N ARG A 164 36.97 11.65 20.26
CA ARG A 164 36.20 12.43 19.28
C ARG A 164 35.64 11.56 18.15
N LEU A 165 36.44 10.67 17.58
CA LEU A 165 35.99 9.78 16.51
C LEU A 165 34.93 8.79 17.01
N GLU A 166 35.05 8.33 18.26
CA GLU A 166 34.03 7.51 18.92
C GLU A 166 32.70 8.27 19.06
N GLN A 167 32.74 9.55 19.45
CA GLN A 167 31.55 10.42 19.47
C GLN A 167 30.94 10.60 18.08
N GLU A 168 31.75 10.83 17.05
CA GLU A 168 31.28 10.93 15.65
C GLU A 168 30.61 9.61 15.22
N ALA A 169 31.19 8.45 15.56
CA ALA A 169 30.62 7.14 15.28
C ALA A 169 29.28 6.92 16.00
N ASP A 170 29.15 7.37 17.25
CA ASP A 170 27.88 7.30 18.00
C ASP A 170 26.78 8.14 17.35
N VAL A 171 27.09 9.37 16.91
CA VAL A 171 26.15 10.21 16.16
C VAL A 171 25.71 9.52 14.86
N ILE A 172 26.62 8.88 14.14
CA ILE A 172 26.27 8.12 12.92
C ILE A 172 25.34 6.95 13.25
N ARG A 173 25.59 6.20 14.33
CA ARG A 173 24.70 5.11 14.78
C ARG A 173 23.30 5.61 15.12
N GLU A 174 23.19 6.76 15.79
CA GLU A 174 21.89 7.39 16.07
C GLU A 174 21.15 7.76 14.78
N ASN A 175 21.86 8.32 13.80
CA ASN A 175 21.29 8.65 12.49
C ASN A 175 20.81 7.40 11.74
N ILE A 176 21.58 6.31 11.74
CA ILE A 176 21.16 5.01 11.16
C ILE A 176 19.88 4.51 11.84
N SER A 177 19.79 4.61 13.17
CA SER A 177 18.58 4.23 13.91
C SER A 177 17.38 5.09 13.51
N SER A 178 17.59 6.39 13.34
CA SER A 178 16.55 7.33 12.89
C SER A 178 16.05 7.02 11.48
N VAL A 179 16.95 6.78 10.52
CA VAL A 179 16.62 6.41 9.14
C VAL A 179 15.83 5.09 9.10
N ASN A 180 16.26 4.08 9.84
CA ASN A 180 15.54 2.79 9.96
C ASN A 180 14.10 2.97 10.46
N LYS A 181 13.89 3.84 11.46
CA LYS A 181 12.54 4.16 11.95
C LYS A 181 11.69 4.83 10.87
N ARG A 182 12.26 5.77 10.11
CA ARG A 182 11.55 6.43 9.00
C ARG A 182 11.17 5.42 7.91
N ILE A 183 12.08 4.53 7.51
CA ILE A 183 11.80 3.45 6.55
C ILE A 183 10.63 2.59 7.04
N SER A 184 10.65 2.17 8.31
CA SER A 184 9.59 1.35 8.90
C SER A 184 8.23 2.07 8.91
N ASP A 185 8.19 3.38 9.20
CA ASP A 185 6.96 4.18 9.14
C ASP A 185 6.43 4.28 7.69
N LEU A 186 7.30 4.55 6.71
CA LEU A 186 6.88 4.61 5.30
C LEU A 186 6.36 3.25 4.81
N GLN A 187 7.02 2.14 5.17
CA GLN A 187 6.55 0.79 4.85
C GLN A 187 5.16 0.51 5.44
N SER A 188 4.90 0.94 6.69
CA SER A 188 3.57 0.82 7.28
C SER A 188 2.51 1.60 6.49
N LYS A 189 2.85 2.81 6.00
CA LYS A 189 1.95 3.61 5.15
C LYS A 189 1.69 2.94 3.80
N ILE A 190 2.72 2.34 3.19
CA ILE A 190 2.58 1.57 1.95
C ILE A 190 1.60 0.41 2.13
N GLU A 191 1.73 -0.35 3.21
CA GLU A 191 0.79 -1.46 3.50
C GLU A 191 -0.64 -0.98 3.76
N GLN A 192 -0.81 0.20 4.36
CA GLN A 192 -2.14 0.84 4.49
C GLN A 192 -2.73 1.18 3.11
N LEU A 193 -1.93 1.68 2.15
CA LEU A 193 -2.42 1.96 0.80
C LEU A 193 -2.76 0.68 0.03
N LYS A 194 -1.95 -0.38 0.14
CA LYS A 194 -2.21 -1.67 -0.51
C LYS A 194 -3.49 -2.34 -0.01
N SER A 195 -3.78 -2.21 1.28
CA SER A 195 -5.01 -2.75 1.89
C SER A 195 -6.24 -1.87 1.66
N LEU A 196 -6.05 -0.63 1.19
CA LEU A 196 -7.13 0.35 1.02
C LEU A 196 -8.30 -0.13 0.17
N PRO A 197 -8.13 -0.82 -0.98
CA PRO A 197 -9.25 -1.33 -1.77
C PRO A 197 -10.19 -2.26 -0.99
N GLN A 198 -9.65 -3.00 -0.01
CA GLN A 198 -10.41 -3.93 0.82
C GLN A 198 -11.06 -3.21 2.01
N THR A 199 -10.37 -2.22 2.59
CA THR A 199 -10.78 -1.54 3.83
C THR A 199 -11.54 -0.24 3.59
N ILE A 200 -11.60 0.28 2.35
CA ILE A 200 -12.17 1.60 2.04
C ILE A 200 -13.60 1.76 2.58
N ASN A 201 -14.43 0.72 2.47
CA ASN A 201 -15.81 0.80 2.96
C ASN A 201 -15.88 0.89 4.49
N GLU A 202 -15.03 0.15 5.21
CA GLU A 202 -14.96 0.20 6.67
C GLU A 202 -14.43 1.57 7.15
N LEU A 203 -13.42 2.11 6.46
CA LEU A 203 -12.83 3.39 6.80
C LEU A 203 -13.77 4.58 6.54
N THR A 204 -14.64 4.46 5.54
CA THR A 204 -15.49 5.58 5.07
C THR A 204 -16.95 5.49 5.49
N THR A 205 -17.40 4.36 6.04
CA THR A 205 -18.80 4.19 6.48
C THR A 205 -18.91 4.52 7.96
N SER A 206 -19.96 5.25 8.34
CA SER A 206 -20.28 5.54 9.73
C SER A 206 -21.34 4.59 10.25
N ASP A 207 -21.10 3.92 11.38
CA ASP A 207 -22.12 3.07 12.01
C ASP A 207 -22.90 3.78 13.13
N GLU A 208 -22.45 4.98 13.55
CA GLU A 208 -22.96 5.66 14.74
C GLU A 208 -24.49 5.86 14.77
N VAL A 209 -25.09 6.32 13.67
CA VAL A 209 -26.54 6.58 13.64
C VAL A 209 -27.30 5.27 13.49
N ALA A 210 -26.85 4.41 12.56
CA ALA A 210 -27.51 3.16 12.25
C ALA A 210 -27.54 2.20 13.46
N GLU A 211 -26.45 2.06 14.20
CA GLU A 211 -26.41 1.18 15.37
C GLU A 211 -27.37 1.60 16.48
N LEU A 212 -27.50 2.91 16.75
CA LEU A 212 -28.44 3.42 17.74
C LEU A 212 -29.88 3.09 17.34
N LEU A 213 -30.23 3.26 16.06
CA LEU A 213 -31.56 2.95 15.55
C LEU A 213 -31.83 1.45 15.49
N LEU A 214 -30.81 0.64 15.20
CA LEU A 214 -30.89 -0.82 15.24
C LEU A 214 -31.22 -1.32 16.65
N LYS A 215 -30.53 -0.79 17.67
CA LYS A 215 -30.80 -1.11 19.08
C LYS A 215 -32.23 -0.75 19.47
N ASP A 216 -32.74 0.41 19.05
CA ASP A 216 -34.15 0.79 19.28
C ASP A 216 -35.11 -0.19 18.58
N LEU A 217 -34.88 -0.50 17.30
CA LEU A 217 -35.70 -1.50 16.57
C LEU A 217 -35.76 -2.84 17.29
N ILE A 218 -34.61 -3.41 17.66
CA ILE A 218 -34.54 -4.72 18.34
C ILE A 218 -35.26 -4.66 19.69
N SER A 219 -35.04 -3.61 20.47
CA SER A 219 -35.68 -3.44 21.79
C SER A 219 -37.20 -3.46 21.70
N ARG A 220 -37.78 -2.86 20.66
CA ARG A 220 -39.24 -2.77 20.50
C ARG A 220 -39.86 -4.06 19.99
N PHE A 221 -39.28 -4.65 18.96
CA PHE A 221 -39.84 -5.85 18.33
C PHE A 221 -39.51 -7.13 19.11
N LYS A 222 -38.51 -7.08 20.01
CA LYS A 222 -38.04 -8.21 20.83
C LYS A 222 -37.69 -9.46 20.01
N ASP A 223 -37.36 -9.25 18.73
CA ASP A 223 -37.08 -10.28 17.75
C ASP A 223 -36.02 -9.74 16.78
N GLU A 224 -34.76 -9.98 17.13
CA GLU A 224 -33.62 -9.52 16.35
C GLU A 224 -33.57 -10.17 14.96
N ALA A 225 -33.93 -11.45 14.85
CA ALA A 225 -33.91 -12.17 13.59
C ALA A 225 -34.91 -11.56 12.59
N ARG A 226 -36.11 -11.24 13.07
CA ARG A 226 -37.13 -10.55 12.26
C ARG A 226 -36.70 -9.14 11.85
N VAL A 227 -36.07 -8.39 12.75
CA VAL A 227 -35.55 -7.05 12.43
C VAL A 227 -34.44 -7.13 11.37
N ASN A 228 -33.48 -8.04 11.52
CA ASN A 228 -32.41 -8.24 10.54
C ASN A 228 -32.95 -8.69 9.17
N SER A 229 -33.91 -9.62 9.13
CA SER A 229 -34.56 -10.02 7.88
C SER A 229 -35.31 -8.87 7.21
N ALA A 230 -35.96 -7.99 7.98
CA ALA A 230 -36.60 -6.80 7.43
C ALA A 230 -35.59 -5.79 6.87
N ILE A 231 -34.43 -5.63 7.53
CA ILE A 231 -33.33 -4.79 7.04
C ILE A 231 -32.78 -5.34 5.73
N GLU A 232 -32.48 -6.64 5.67
CA GLU A 232 -32.00 -7.31 4.46
C GLU A 232 -32.97 -7.15 3.30
N LYS A 233 -34.28 -7.31 3.56
CA LYS A 233 -35.30 -7.08 2.55
C LYS A 233 -35.28 -5.65 2.02
N VAL A 234 -35.15 -4.64 2.90
CA VAL A 234 -35.00 -3.24 2.47
C VAL A 234 -33.71 -3.04 1.66
N MET A 235 -32.59 -3.63 2.07
CA MET A 235 -31.33 -3.55 1.32
C MET A 235 -31.48 -4.10 -0.09
N GLN A 236 -32.20 -5.21 -0.26
CA GLN A 236 -32.45 -5.83 -1.56
C GLN A 236 -33.44 -5.00 -2.41
N ASP A 237 -34.64 -4.76 -1.86
CA ASP A 237 -35.74 -4.06 -2.55
C ASP A 237 -35.31 -2.66 -2.98
N GLU A 238 -34.63 -1.95 -2.09
CA GLU A 238 -34.22 -0.57 -2.31
C GLU A 238 -32.78 -0.46 -2.78
N SER A 239 -31.99 -1.52 -2.87
CA SER A 239 -30.57 -1.46 -3.30
C SER A 239 -29.77 -0.37 -2.55
N VAL A 240 -29.82 -0.38 -1.22
CA VAL A 240 -29.09 0.57 -0.35
C VAL A 240 -28.23 -0.14 0.68
N PRO A 241 -27.13 0.47 1.15
CA PRO A 241 -26.30 -0.11 2.19
C PRO A 241 -27.07 -0.30 3.52
N ARG A 242 -26.58 -1.22 4.34
CA ARG A 242 -27.23 -1.64 5.59
C ARG A 242 -27.59 -0.47 6.51
N GLN A 243 -26.68 0.48 6.67
CA GLN A 243 -26.86 1.66 7.53
C GLN A 243 -28.09 2.47 7.11
N TYR A 244 -28.29 2.65 5.80
CA TYR A 244 -29.42 3.39 5.24
C TYR A 244 -30.71 2.59 5.26
N ALA A 245 -30.64 1.27 5.08
CA ALA A 245 -31.78 0.38 5.25
C ALA A 245 -32.34 0.43 6.68
N ILE A 246 -31.45 0.44 7.69
CA ILE A 246 -31.84 0.59 9.10
C ILE A 246 -32.56 1.92 9.33
N ILE A 247 -31.99 3.04 8.86
CA ILE A 247 -32.59 4.37 9.03
C ILE A 247 -33.97 4.41 8.34
N TYR A 248 -34.07 3.87 7.13
CA TYR A 248 -35.32 3.86 6.37
C TYR A 248 -36.40 3.02 7.04
N LEU A 249 -36.07 1.80 7.48
CA LEU A 249 -36.99 0.92 8.21
C LEU A 249 -37.49 1.60 9.49
N TRP A 250 -36.58 2.21 10.26
CA TRP A 250 -36.94 2.98 11.45
C TRP A 250 -37.92 4.11 11.11
N LYS A 251 -37.63 4.95 10.11
CA LYS A 251 -38.53 6.04 9.68
C LYS A 251 -39.91 5.53 9.29
N ARG A 252 -39.99 4.41 8.58
CA ARG A 252 -41.25 3.82 8.10
C ARG A 252 -42.13 3.30 9.23
N LEU A 253 -41.53 2.80 10.31
CA LEU A 253 -42.25 2.20 11.44
C LEU A 253 -42.63 3.22 12.51
N TYR A 254 -41.84 4.29 12.67
CA TYR A 254 -41.98 5.23 13.79
C TYR A 254 -42.50 6.61 13.43
N LYS A 255 -42.73 6.92 12.14
CA LYS A 255 -43.42 8.16 11.79
C LYS A 255 -44.93 7.97 11.73
N PRO A 256 -45.70 8.88 12.36
CA PRO A 256 -47.15 8.89 12.18
C PRO A 256 -47.44 9.11 10.70
N ARG A 257 -48.23 8.21 10.11
CA ARG A 257 -48.86 8.49 8.81
C ARG A 257 -49.81 9.65 9.07
N VAL A 258 -49.45 10.85 8.62
CA VAL A 258 -50.40 11.96 8.55
C VAL A 258 -51.52 11.47 7.63
N SER A 259 -52.66 11.12 8.23
CA SER A 259 -53.91 10.80 7.53
C SER A 259 -54.69 12.09 7.29
#